data_AF-A0A7W4HSY8-F1
#
_entry.id   AF-A0A7W4HSY8-F1
#
_cell.length_a   1.000
_cell.length_b   1.000
_cell.length_c   1.000
_cell.angle_alpha   90.00
_cell.angle_beta   90.00
_cell.angle_gamma   90.00
#
_symmetry.space_group_name_H-M   'P 1'
#
loop_
_entity.id
_entity.type
_entity.pdbx_description
1 polymer ?
#
loop_
_entity_poly.entity_id
_entity_poly.type
_entity_poly.pdbx_seq_one_letter_code
_entity_poly.pdbx_strand_id
1 'polypeptide(L)'
;MSKWEDRIQNSATYAAAKKLLTRFDEVDLGNASLEAIDDINRAKLVIELLVDRLNNTDNRLLSVSSIDNIGSYLSNVSSYFDNWQNTRDDTYLGISYMNGYIDSILSYIPSLTPAMDIKETRKAIAGLNRSVGQYKRTAAKEIDNISAKGTTAEKTIDEKVTEAKNEFEALGVKIDELNKDLKD
;
A
#
# COMPACT_ATOMS: atom_id res chain seq x y z
N MET A 1 -34.70 15.79 -19.68
CA MET A 1 -33.39 15.24 -19.29
C MET A 1 -32.63 14.92 -20.55
N SER A 2 -31.51 15.59 -20.75
CA SER A 2 -30.66 15.41 -21.92
C SER A 2 -30.16 13.97 -21.94
N LYS A 3 -30.14 13.29 -23.11
CA LYS A 3 -29.61 11.92 -23.28
C LYS A 3 -28.17 11.74 -22.76
N TRP A 4 -27.51 12.84 -22.42
CA TRP A 4 -26.12 12.93 -22.03
C TRP A 4 -25.90 13.11 -20.51
N GLU A 5 -26.93 13.39 -19.71
CA GLU A 5 -26.73 13.81 -18.30
C GLU A 5 -26.28 12.69 -17.35
N ASP A 6 -26.57 11.41 -17.65
CA ASP A 6 -26.26 10.30 -16.72
C ASP A 6 -25.56 9.08 -17.36
N ARG A 7 -24.85 9.25 -18.48
CA ARG A 7 -24.25 8.10 -19.21
C ARG A 7 -23.18 7.38 -18.38
N ILE A 8 -22.40 8.09 -17.58
CA ILE A 8 -21.36 7.49 -16.74
C ILE A 8 -21.96 6.90 -15.47
N GLN A 9 -22.83 7.63 -14.79
CA GLN A 9 -23.43 7.22 -13.52
C GLN A 9 -24.30 5.97 -13.67
N ASN A 10 -24.90 5.78 -14.85
CA ASN A 10 -25.66 4.57 -15.19
C ASN A 10 -24.82 3.49 -15.92
N SER A 11 -23.51 3.71 -16.09
CA SER A 11 -22.65 2.73 -16.77
C SER A 11 -22.34 1.53 -15.87
N ALA A 12 -22.24 0.35 -16.49
CA ALA A 12 -21.77 -0.86 -15.80
C ALA A 12 -20.37 -0.67 -15.20
N THR A 13 -19.49 0.07 -15.87
CA THR A 13 -18.14 0.40 -15.41
C THR A 13 -18.16 1.19 -14.10
N TYR A 14 -19.01 2.20 -13.97
CA TYR A 14 -19.13 2.98 -12.74
C TYR A 14 -19.68 2.15 -11.58
N ALA A 15 -20.71 1.35 -11.83
CA ALA A 15 -21.26 0.44 -10.84
C ALA A 15 -20.22 -0.61 -10.39
N ALA A 16 -19.46 -1.16 -11.34
CA ALA A 16 -18.39 -2.12 -11.06
C ALA A 16 -17.26 -1.50 -10.23
N ALA A 17 -16.83 -0.28 -10.56
CA ALA A 17 -15.79 0.43 -9.79
C ALA A 17 -16.23 0.67 -8.34
N LYS A 18 -17.46 1.16 -8.12
CA LYS A 18 -18.01 1.33 -6.77
C LYS A 18 -18.14 0.02 -6.01
N LYS A 19 -18.67 -1.02 -6.66
CA LYS A 19 -18.80 -2.35 -6.05
C LYS A 19 -17.44 -2.89 -5.61
N LEU A 20 -16.43 -2.77 -6.46
CA LEU A 20 -15.09 -3.23 -6.15
C LEU A 20 -14.45 -2.42 -5.01
N LEU A 21 -14.66 -1.09 -5.00
CA LEU A 21 -14.20 -0.24 -3.90
C LEU A 21 -14.81 -0.67 -2.54
N THR A 22 -16.13 -0.88 -2.49
CA THR A 22 -16.79 -1.41 -1.29
C THR A 22 -16.22 -2.76 -0.86
N ARG A 23 -15.93 -3.66 -1.81
CA ARG A 23 -15.30 -4.95 -1.49
C ARG A 23 -13.90 -4.79 -0.89
N PHE A 24 -13.12 -3.79 -1.30
CA PHE A 24 -11.83 -3.49 -0.67
C PHE A 24 -11.97 -2.84 0.72
N ASP A 25 -13.06 -2.12 0.98
CA ASP A 25 -13.34 -1.56 2.31
C ASP A 25 -13.79 -2.62 3.32
N GLU A 26 -14.48 -3.65 2.84
CA GLU A 26 -15.10 -4.69 3.68
C GLU A 26 -14.22 -5.93 3.89
N VAL A 27 -13.11 -6.05 3.17
CA VAL A 27 -12.28 -7.25 3.22
C VAL A 27 -11.57 -7.40 4.56
N ASP A 28 -11.66 -8.59 5.15
CA ASP A 28 -10.88 -8.95 6.33
C ASP A 28 -9.43 -9.26 5.95
N LEU A 29 -8.52 -8.41 6.44
CA LEU A 29 -7.07 -8.47 6.24
C LEU A 29 -6.32 -9.05 7.44
N GLY A 30 -7.00 -9.51 8.50
CA GLY A 30 -6.37 -9.90 9.76
C GLY A 30 -5.27 -10.97 9.66
N ASN A 31 -5.34 -11.83 8.63
CA ASN A 31 -4.35 -12.87 8.34
C ASN A 31 -3.61 -12.68 7.01
N ALA A 32 -3.73 -11.50 6.38
CA ALA A 32 -3.03 -11.22 5.13
C ALA A 32 -1.54 -10.89 5.38
N SER A 33 -0.68 -11.18 4.39
CA SER A 33 0.71 -10.72 4.41
C SER A 33 0.79 -9.19 4.31
N LEU A 34 1.92 -8.61 4.68
CA LEU A 34 2.14 -7.16 4.55
C LEU A 34 2.11 -6.74 3.08
N GLU A 35 2.67 -7.58 2.20
CA GLU A 35 2.67 -7.39 0.75
C GLU A 35 1.24 -7.41 0.20
N ALA A 36 0.40 -8.36 0.63
CA ALA A 36 -1.00 -8.41 0.22
C ALA A 36 -1.79 -7.17 0.67
N ILE A 37 -1.53 -6.70 1.88
CA ILE A 37 -2.15 -5.47 2.41
C ILE A 37 -1.74 -4.26 1.56
N ASP A 38 -0.47 -4.13 1.21
CA ASP A 38 0.03 -3.04 0.35
C ASP A 38 -0.60 -3.10 -1.05
N ASP A 39 -0.62 -4.28 -1.67
CA ASP A 39 -1.20 -4.50 -2.99
C ASP A 39 -2.70 -4.16 -3.05
N ILE A 40 -3.46 -4.57 -2.03
CA ILE A 40 -4.90 -4.25 -1.92
C ILE A 40 -5.11 -2.76 -1.68
N ASN A 41 -4.32 -2.13 -0.81
CA ASN A 41 -4.41 -0.69 -0.56
C ASN A 41 -4.08 0.14 -1.80
N ARG A 42 -3.06 -0.28 -2.56
CA ARG A 42 -2.72 0.32 -3.85
C ARG A 42 -3.88 0.22 -4.84
N ALA A 43 -4.45 -0.98 -4.98
CA ALA A 43 -5.60 -1.21 -5.85
C ALA A 43 -6.77 -0.29 -5.44
N LYS A 44 -7.08 -0.22 -4.15
CA LYS A 44 -8.11 0.66 -3.59
C LYS A 44 -7.89 2.12 -3.99
N LEU A 45 -6.69 2.67 -3.80
CA LEU A 45 -6.38 4.07 -4.15
C LEU A 45 -6.60 4.37 -5.65
N VAL A 46 -6.23 3.43 -6.53
CA VAL A 46 -6.46 3.60 -7.98
C VAL A 46 -7.95 3.55 -8.31
N ILE A 47 -8.72 2.65 -7.67
CA ILE A 47 -10.17 2.58 -7.87
C ILE A 47 -10.89 3.82 -7.30
N GLU A 48 -10.46 4.36 -6.16
CA GLU A 48 -10.96 5.63 -5.63
C GLU A 48 -10.74 6.76 -6.64
N LEU A 49 -9.52 6.90 -7.16
CA LEU A 49 -9.20 7.89 -8.19
C LEU A 49 -10.06 7.70 -9.44
N LEU A 50 -10.29 6.46 -9.87
CA LEU A 50 -11.16 6.15 -11.01
C LEU A 50 -12.59 6.60 -10.75
N VAL A 51 -13.18 6.26 -9.61
CA VAL A 51 -14.55 6.68 -9.24
C VAL A 51 -14.65 8.20 -9.23
N ASP A 52 -13.65 8.86 -8.65
CA ASP A 52 -13.59 10.32 -8.59
C ASP A 52 -13.51 10.94 -9.99
N ARG A 53 -12.74 10.34 -10.90
CA ARG A 53 -12.65 10.78 -12.29
C ARG A 53 -13.95 10.55 -13.06
N LEU A 54 -14.57 9.38 -12.91
CA LEU A 54 -15.87 9.08 -13.52
C LEU A 54 -16.95 10.05 -13.06
N ASN A 55 -16.96 10.44 -11.77
CA ASN A 55 -17.89 11.45 -11.25
C ASN A 55 -17.73 12.84 -11.89
N ASN A 56 -16.53 13.18 -12.36
CA ASN A 56 -16.16 14.52 -12.81
C ASN A 56 -15.83 14.59 -14.32
N THR A 57 -16.11 13.53 -15.08
CA THR A 57 -15.86 13.46 -16.52
C THR A 57 -17.00 14.11 -17.29
N ASP A 58 -16.69 14.87 -18.35
CA ASP A 58 -17.73 15.37 -19.24
C ASP A 58 -18.32 14.21 -20.05
N ASN A 59 -19.59 13.91 -19.82
CA ASN A 59 -20.32 12.86 -20.54
C ASN A 59 -20.33 13.05 -22.07
N ARG A 60 -20.08 14.27 -22.57
CA ARG A 60 -19.99 14.61 -24.00
C ARG A 60 -18.63 14.28 -24.60
N LEU A 61 -17.58 14.27 -23.78
CA LEU A 61 -16.19 14.01 -24.19
C LEU A 61 -15.73 12.59 -23.83
N LEU A 62 -16.68 11.76 -23.38
CA LEU A 62 -16.41 10.40 -22.97
C LEU A 62 -16.13 9.49 -24.17
N SER A 63 -14.93 8.93 -24.21
CA SER A 63 -14.59 7.83 -25.12
C SER A 63 -15.26 6.53 -24.62
N VAL A 64 -16.17 5.98 -25.43
CA VAL A 64 -16.85 4.71 -25.13
C VAL A 64 -15.84 3.58 -25.03
N SER A 65 -14.85 3.53 -25.94
CA SER A 65 -13.80 2.50 -25.90
C SER A 65 -12.93 2.57 -24.64
N SER A 66 -12.65 3.78 -24.14
CA SER A 66 -11.94 3.93 -22.86
C SER A 66 -12.75 3.35 -21.70
N ILE A 67 -14.06 3.59 -21.66
CA ILE A 67 -14.95 3.06 -20.62
C ILE A 67 -15.09 1.54 -20.69
N ASP A 68 -15.17 0.97 -21.89
CA ASP A 68 -15.25 -0.47 -22.10
C ASP A 68 -13.94 -1.15 -21.67
N ASN A 69 -12.79 -0.57 -22.03
CA ASN A 69 -11.48 -1.08 -21.61
C ASN A 69 -11.32 -1.05 -20.08
N ILE A 70 -11.67 0.08 -19.44
CA ILE A 70 -11.67 0.19 -17.98
C ILE A 70 -12.60 -0.87 -17.37
N GLY A 71 -13.80 -1.05 -17.92
CA GLY A 71 -14.75 -2.09 -17.47
C GLY A 71 -14.17 -3.50 -17.54
N SER A 72 -13.50 -3.83 -18.65
CA SER A 72 -12.81 -5.13 -18.81
C SER A 72 -11.70 -5.31 -17.78
N TYR A 73 -10.90 -4.29 -17.51
CA TYR A 73 -9.84 -4.37 -16.50
C TYR A 73 -10.40 -4.49 -15.08
N LEU A 74 -11.47 -3.76 -14.74
CA LEU A 74 -12.18 -3.91 -13.46
C LEU A 74 -12.69 -5.34 -13.25
N SER A 75 -13.23 -5.96 -14.30
CA SER A 75 -13.69 -7.36 -14.25
C SER A 75 -12.54 -8.31 -13.92
N ASN A 76 -11.36 -8.10 -14.50
CA ASN A 76 -10.18 -8.90 -14.20
C ASN A 76 -9.68 -8.66 -12.77
N VAL A 77 -9.58 -7.40 -12.33
CA VAL A 77 -9.21 -7.06 -10.94
C VAL A 77 -10.15 -7.76 -9.96
N SER A 78 -11.47 -7.67 -10.18
CA SER A 78 -12.47 -8.35 -9.37
C SER A 78 -12.23 -9.86 -9.32
N SER A 79 -12.01 -10.50 -10.47
CA SER A 79 -11.78 -11.95 -10.55
C SER A 79 -10.51 -12.39 -9.81
N TYR A 80 -9.41 -11.65 -9.94
CA TYR A 80 -8.18 -11.99 -9.22
C TYR A 80 -8.27 -11.73 -7.73
N PHE A 81 -9.01 -10.69 -7.34
CA PHE A 81 -9.32 -10.46 -5.94
C PHE A 81 -10.22 -11.57 -5.36
N ASP A 82 -11.19 -12.08 -6.12
CA ASP A 82 -11.98 -13.26 -5.76
C ASP A 82 -11.07 -14.50 -5.58
N ASN A 83 -10.13 -14.73 -6.50
CA ASN A 83 -9.17 -15.82 -6.38
C ASN A 83 -8.32 -15.70 -5.12
N TRP A 84 -7.75 -14.52 -4.85
CA TRP A 84 -6.99 -14.27 -3.63
C TRP A 84 -7.84 -14.47 -2.36
N GLN A 85 -9.08 -14.01 -2.32
CA GLN A 85 -9.93 -14.24 -1.14
C GLN A 85 -10.20 -15.73 -0.89
N ASN A 86 -10.36 -16.52 -1.96
CA ASN A 86 -10.65 -17.94 -1.88
C ASN A 86 -9.43 -18.79 -1.52
N THR A 87 -8.23 -18.43 -2.01
CA THR A 87 -7.01 -19.24 -1.82
C THR A 87 -6.03 -18.67 -0.81
N ARG A 88 -6.13 -17.36 -0.53
CA ARG A 88 -5.13 -16.57 0.20
C ARG A 88 -3.72 -16.70 -0.40
N ASP A 89 -3.65 -16.85 -1.73
CA ASP A 89 -2.40 -16.88 -2.48
C ASP A 89 -2.10 -15.49 -3.07
N ASP A 90 -1.10 -14.83 -2.49
CA ASP A 90 -0.68 -13.46 -2.83
C ASP A 90 -0.20 -13.33 -4.27
N THR A 91 0.13 -14.44 -4.94
CA THR A 91 0.42 -14.46 -6.38
C THR A 91 -0.68 -13.76 -7.18
N TYR A 92 -1.95 -13.94 -6.82
CA TYR A 92 -3.07 -13.32 -7.52
C TYR A 92 -3.13 -11.79 -7.38
N LEU A 93 -2.49 -11.22 -6.36
CA LEU A 93 -2.42 -9.77 -6.17
C LEU A 93 -1.29 -9.12 -6.97
N GLY A 94 -0.23 -9.87 -7.26
CA GLY A 94 0.98 -9.36 -7.91
C GLY A 94 0.79 -8.80 -9.32
N ILE A 95 1.88 -8.23 -9.86
CA ILE A 95 1.89 -7.49 -11.13
C ILE A 95 1.44 -8.30 -12.35
N SER A 96 1.66 -9.61 -12.35
CA SER A 96 1.21 -10.51 -13.43
C SER A 96 -0.31 -10.73 -13.43
N TYR A 97 -1.01 -10.28 -12.39
CA TYR A 97 -2.43 -10.51 -12.15
C TYR A 97 -3.13 -9.22 -11.73
N MET A 98 -3.71 -9.14 -10.53
CA MET A 98 -4.55 -8.01 -10.12
C MET A 98 -3.86 -6.66 -10.35
N ASN A 99 -2.63 -6.49 -9.88
CA ASN A 99 -1.93 -5.21 -9.99
C ASN A 99 -1.57 -4.82 -11.43
N GLY A 100 -1.38 -5.76 -12.35
CA GLY A 100 -1.19 -5.45 -13.77
C GLY A 100 -2.44 -4.86 -14.42
N TYR A 101 -3.61 -5.32 -14.00
CA TYR A 101 -4.87 -4.72 -14.45
C TYR A 101 -5.15 -3.37 -13.76
N ILE A 102 -4.71 -3.19 -12.52
CA ILE A 102 -4.71 -1.87 -11.87
C ILE A 102 -3.83 -0.87 -12.63
N ASP A 103 -2.64 -1.28 -13.10
CA ASP A 103 -1.76 -0.43 -13.92
C ASP A 103 -2.43 -0.05 -15.24
N SER A 104 -3.11 -1.03 -15.85
CA SER A 104 -3.91 -0.81 -17.06
C SER A 104 -5.01 0.22 -16.81
N ILE A 105 -5.78 0.12 -15.71
CA ILE A 105 -6.78 1.12 -15.32
C ILE A 105 -6.14 2.50 -15.14
N LEU A 106 -5.04 2.58 -14.38
CA LEU A 106 -4.33 3.82 -14.11
C LEU A 106 -3.88 4.52 -15.40
N SER A 107 -3.40 3.76 -16.38
CA SER A 107 -2.99 4.29 -17.69
C SER A 107 -4.14 4.90 -18.50
N TYR A 108 -5.38 4.44 -18.29
CA TYR A 108 -6.57 4.93 -18.99
C TYR A 108 -7.26 6.10 -18.28
N ILE A 109 -6.99 6.33 -16.98
CA ILE A 109 -7.58 7.45 -16.23
C ILE A 109 -7.36 8.82 -16.91
N PRO A 110 -6.18 9.16 -17.45
CA PRO A 110 -5.98 10.43 -18.16
C PRO A 110 -6.88 10.63 -19.39
N SER A 111 -7.42 9.56 -19.97
CA SER A 111 -8.35 9.65 -21.12
C SER A 111 -9.76 10.08 -20.71
N LEU A 112 -10.09 10.01 -19.42
CA LEU A 112 -11.34 10.52 -18.86
C LEU A 112 -11.25 12.04 -18.76
N THR A 113 -11.63 12.72 -19.84
CA THR A 113 -11.55 14.18 -19.94
C THR A 113 -12.47 14.83 -18.90
N PRO A 114 -11.92 15.55 -17.91
CA PRO A 114 -12.76 16.23 -16.93
C PRO A 114 -13.68 17.24 -17.63
N ALA A 115 -14.89 17.42 -17.13
CA ALA A 115 -15.69 18.59 -17.46
C ALA A 115 -14.95 19.82 -16.94
N MET A 116 -14.16 20.47 -17.81
CA MET A 116 -13.35 21.66 -17.48
C MET A 116 -14.21 22.70 -16.74
N ASP A 117 -13.80 23.42 -15.69
CA ASP A 117 -12.52 23.71 -15.03
C ASP A 117 -12.88 24.10 -13.58
N ILE A 118 -12.30 23.49 -12.55
CA ILE A 118 -12.43 24.07 -11.20
C ILE A 118 -11.14 23.91 -10.39
N LYS A 119 -10.65 25.06 -9.93
CA LYS A 119 -9.52 25.30 -9.01
C LYS A 119 -9.45 24.30 -7.85
N GLU A 120 -10.57 23.72 -7.47
CA GLU A 120 -10.83 22.71 -6.46
C GLU A 120 -10.17 21.38 -6.80
N THR A 121 -10.14 20.94 -8.08
CA THR A 121 -9.42 19.73 -8.49
C THR A 121 -7.90 19.94 -8.41
N ARG A 122 -7.40 21.11 -8.83
CA ARG A 122 -5.97 21.47 -8.62
C ARG A 122 -5.64 21.59 -7.14
N LYS A 123 -6.55 22.12 -6.32
CA LYS A 123 -6.42 22.21 -4.86
C LYS A 123 -6.43 20.83 -4.19
N ALA A 124 -7.27 19.91 -4.66
CA ALA A 124 -7.35 18.53 -4.19
C ALA A 124 -6.06 17.77 -4.55
N ILE A 125 -5.58 17.86 -5.80
CA ILE A 125 -4.29 17.29 -6.22
C ILE A 125 -3.14 17.89 -5.41
N ALA A 126 -3.12 19.21 -5.20
CA ALA A 126 -2.12 19.86 -4.35
C ALA A 126 -2.26 19.50 -2.86
N GLY A 127 -3.46 19.11 -2.41
CA GLY A 127 -3.73 18.60 -1.07
C GLY A 127 -3.21 17.17 -0.89
N LEU A 128 -3.50 16.30 -1.86
CA LEU A 128 -2.97 14.94 -1.95
C LEU A 128 -1.44 14.94 -1.98
N ASN A 129 -0.82 15.73 -2.86
CA ASN A 129 0.64 15.83 -2.93
C ASN A 129 1.27 16.35 -1.63
N ARG A 130 0.60 17.29 -0.94
CA ARG A 130 1.05 17.76 0.39
C ARG A 130 0.88 16.69 1.46
N SER A 131 -0.23 15.97 1.44
CA SER A 131 -0.52 14.87 2.36
C SER A 131 0.49 13.73 2.20
N VAL A 132 0.71 13.26 0.97
CA VAL A 132 1.74 12.26 0.63
C VAL A 132 3.13 12.74 1.03
N GLY A 133 3.47 14.02 0.79
CA GLY A 133 4.73 14.59 1.25
C GLY A 133 4.88 14.68 2.77
N GLN A 134 3.78 14.88 3.51
CA GLN A 134 3.77 14.80 4.98
C GLN A 134 3.93 13.36 5.46
N TYR A 135 3.18 12.41 4.91
CA TYR A 135 3.34 10.98 5.22
C TYR A 135 4.77 10.51 4.95
N LYS A 136 5.35 10.86 3.80
CA LYS A 136 6.75 10.54 3.48
C LYS A 136 7.73 11.11 4.50
N ARG A 137 7.52 12.33 4.98
CA ARG A 137 8.36 12.96 6.03
C ARG A 137 8.18 12.30 7.40
N THR A 138 6.95 11.98 7.77
CA THR A 138 6.66 11.29 9.04
C THR A 138 7.27 9.89 9.04
N ALA A 139 7.07 9.13 7.97
CA ALA A 139 7.67 7.80 7.80
C ALA A 139 9.21 7.87 7.79
N ALA A 140 9.81 8.85 7.08
CA ALA A 140 11.26 9.05 7.12
C ALA A 140 11.76 9.35 8.55
N LYS A 141 11.05 10.21 9.29
CA LYS A 141 11.39 10.52 10.68
C LYS A 141 11.26 9.31 11.60
N GLU A 142 10.26 8.46 11.38
CA GLU A 142 10.10 7.20 12.12
C GLU A 142 11.22 6.21 11.78
N ILE A 143 11.58 6.07 10.51
CA ILE A 143 12.72 5.26 10.07
C ILE A 143 14.02 5.76 10.70
N ASP A 144 14.28 7.07 10.69
CA ASP A 144 15.46 7.67 11.30
C ASP A 144 15.49 7.42 12.82
N ASN A 145 14.34 7.56 13.50
CA ASN A 145 14.21 7.26 14.92
C ASN A 145 14.44 5.77 15.23
N ILE A 146 13.90 4.87 14.40
CA ILE A 146 14.09 3.42 14.54
C ILE A 146 15.58 3.10 14.34
N SER A 147 16.22 3.67 13.32
CA SER A 147 17.64 3.50 13.04
C SER A 147 18.50 3.98 14.21
N ALA A 148 18.25 5.18 14.74
CA ALA A 148 18.96 5.72 15.89
C ALA A 148 18.79 4.87 17.16
N LYS A 149 17.56 4.39 17.42
CA LYS A 149 17.29 3.43 18.51
C LYS A 149 18.03 2.11 18.30
N GLY A 150 18.06 1.61 17.07
CA GLY A 150 18.81 0.41 16.67
C GLY A 150 20.30 0.54 16.95
N THR A 151 20.95 1.62 16.48
CA THR A 151 22.37 1.89 16.74
C THR A 151 22.68 2.04 18.22
N THR A 152 21.79 2.67 18.99
CA THR A 152 21.96 2.78 20.46
C THR A 152 21.87 1.42 21.12
N ALA A 153 20.89 0.60 20.74
CA ALA A 153 20.71 -0.75 21.27
C ALA A 153 21.90 -1.66 20.92
N GLU A 154 22.40 -1.59 19.70
CA GLU A 154 23.59 -2.33 19.24
C GLU A 154 24.81 -1.97 20.10
N LYS A 155 25.07 -0.68 20.31
CA LYS A 155 26.16 -0.23 21.18
C LYS A 155 26.00 -0.73 22.62
N THR A 156 24.80 -0.66 23.19
CA THR A 156 24.53 -1.16 24.56
C THR A 156 24.72 -2.66 24.65
N ILE A 157 24.33 -3.42 23.62
CA ILE A 157 24.57 -4.87 23.55
C ILE A 157 26.07 -5.14 23.54
N ASP A 158 26.85 -4.44 22.71
CA ASP A 158 28.31 -4.62 22.64
C ASP A 158 29.00 -4.30 23.97
N GLU A 159 28.58 -3.21 24.63
CA GLU A 159 29.08 -2.84 25.97
C GLU A 159 28.77 -3.95 26.98
N LYS A 160 27.54 -4.46 27.02
CA LYS A 160 27.12 -5.52 27.95
C LYS A 160 27.80 -6.86 27.65
N VAL A 161 28.03 -7.19 26.39
CA VAL A 161 28.78 -8.39 25.97
C VAL A 161 30.24 -8.28 26.42
N THR A 162 30.84 -7.09 26.30
CA THR A 162 32.21 -6.83 26.74
C THR A 162 32.34 -6.92 28.27
N GLU A 163 31.41 -6.30 29.01
CA GLU A 163 31.34 -6.41 30.47
C GLU A 163 31.23 -7.87 30.92
N ALA A 164 30.29 -8.62 30.34
CA ALA A 164 30.11 -10.04 30.65
C ALA A 164 31.38 -10.86 30.36
N LYS A 165 32.05 -10.61 29.23
CA LYS A 165 33.30 -11.28 28.87
C LYS A 165 34.40 -11.02 29.91
N ASN A 166 34.58 -9.77 30.32
CA ASN A 166 35.56 -9.40 31.35
C ASN A 166 35.25 -10.06 32.70
N GLU A 167 33.98 -10.12 33.10
CA GLU A 167 33.56 -10.81 34.32
C GLU A 167 33.83 -12.32 34.25
N PHE A 168 33.56 -12.97 33.12
CA PHE A 168 33.87 -14.38 32.91
C PHE A 168 35.38 -14.66 32.99
N GLU A 169 36.21 -13.82 32.37
CA GLU A 169 37.66 -13.94 32.45
C GLU A 169 38.17 -13.79 33.89
N ALA A 170 37.67 -12.80 34.64
CA ALA A 170 38.03 -12.58 36.04
C ALA A 170 37.59 -13.75 36.95
N LEU A 171 36.41 -14.33 36.71
CA LEU A 171 35.95 -15.52 37.41
C LEU A 171 36.83 -16.74 37.08
N GLY A 172 37.26 -16.90 35.83
CA GLY A 172 38.18 -17.93 35.40
C GLY A 172 39.51 -17.89 36.17
N VAL A 173 40.12 -16.70 36.27
CA VAL A 173 41.36 -16.51 37.05
C VAL A 173 41.18 -16.90 38.52
N LYS A 174 40.08 -16.48 39.15
CA LYS A 174 39.78 -16.85 40.55
C LYS A 174 39.60 -18.35 40.74
N ILE A 175 38.97 -19.03 39.77
CA ILE A 175 38.81 -20.49 39.80
C ILE A 175 40.18 -21.17 39.72
N ASP A 176 41.07 -20.68 38.85
CA ASP A 176 42.42 -21.23 38.71
C ASP A 176 43.27 -21.03 39.98
N GLU A 177 43.18 -19.87 40.62
CA GLU A 177 43.81 -19.59 41.93
C GLU A 177 43.30 -20.55 43.02
N LEU A 178 41.98 -20.67 43.17
CA LEU A 178 41.36 -21.61 44.12
C LEU A 178 41.77 -23.06 43.86
N ASN A 179 41.85 -23.48 42.60
CA ASN A 179 42.28 -24.83 42.22
C ASN A 179 43.75 -25.10 42.53
N LYS A 180 44.59 -24.06 42.55
CA LYS A 180 45.99 -24.17 42.93
C LYS A 180 46.11 -24.31 44.45
N ASP A 181 45.41 -23.48 45.20
CA ASP A 181 45.38 -23.52 46.68
C ASP A 181 44.83 -24.85 47.22
N LEU A 182 43.96 -25.54 46.47
CA LEU A 182 43.44 -26.88 46.83
C LEU A 182 44.39 -28.04 46.52
N LYS A 183 45.46 -27.81 45.75
CA LYS A 183 46.43 -28.84 45.35
C LYS A 183 47.74 -28.81 46.16
N ASP A 184 47.97 -27.75 46.92
CA ASP A 184 49.06 -27.61 47.90
C ASP A 184 48.63 -28.13 49.30
#